data_AF-A0A960TXG5-F1
#
_entry.id   AF-A0A960TXG5-F1
#
_cell.length_a   1.000
_cell.length_b   1.000
_cell.length_c   1.000
_cell.angle_alpha   90.00
_cell.angle_beta   90.00
_cell.angle_gamma   90.00
#
_symmetry.space_group_name_H-M   'P 1'
#
loop_
_entity.id
_entity.type
_entity.pdbx_description
1 polymer ?
#
loop_
_entity_poly.entity_id
_entity_poly.type
_entity_poly.pdbx_seq_one_letter_code
_entity_poly.pdbx_strand_id
1 'polypeptide(L)'
;MRSIGIAIVAATTMVLGLTTGSTMAAAQEHNFWQVGFPVHPTEQGSSGAALLNEDHQVVGTLFGGISACNNLYDESDSTPGGWDLFGKFSVAWEDGLSEHMGGKLYAESDEPVSAPSIKIRKKNKGELPVRNVVSPGLMLKLAADPAHTIVVDAEAIAEAKARFAAESADPSAAKRKMVGTHIDLKPMSAGIWQRLTAKDGTKSWRVAIRAEGAAFLRPHFVGEVAGEALVYDAADAPFGRKVAKPKSAKDDADFWGPIVKGDTLFFEIITDSDTPPAIRIDKISYGVVDMMGGEGGPSGSPEGFTPKAAGTCHEDASCESSVDEDELNAVGQMFFSVGSSDFVCTGTLMNDVGTTQTPWFLTANHCISTEASAKSLVVTWEFHTNTCNGTPPDWRFSPFTEGATLIDTGAAGSSSDFTLLRLDSDPADDVDVTFMGFTTKSISATEDLLVLHHPQGEYLRASQGIPLGESDPSGTDIEPIGDSDDDDDDAVSVGGDDDDDDAGCGCGA
;
A
#
# COMPACT_ATOMS: atom_id res chain seq x y z
N MET A 1 -25.50 -6.26 -69.28
CA MET A 1 -24.25 -7.02 -69.56
C MET A 1 -23.17 -6.34 -68.74
N ARG A 2 -22.46 -6.92 -67.77
CA ARG A 2 -22.33 -8.28 -67.22
C ARG A 2 -22.14 -8.17 -65.70
N SER A 3 -22.55 -9.23 -65.01
CA SER A 3 -22.39 -9.49 -63.58
C SER A 3 -21.06 -10.21 -63.29
N ILE A 4 -20.50 -9.93 -62.11
CA ILE A 4 -19.82 -10.78 -61.10
C ILE A 4 -18.92 -11.95 -61.56
N GLY A 5 -17.72 -12.02 -60.98
CA GLY A 5 -16.89 -13.22 -60.89
C GLY A 5 -15.93 -13.17 -59.68
N ILE A 6 -16.25 -13.97 -58.67
CA ILE A 6 -15.53 -14.21 -57.40
C ILE A 6 -14.26 -15.03 -57.67
N ALA A 7 -13.17 -14.76 -56.94
CA ALA A 7 -12.04 -15.69 -56.79
C ALA A 7 -11.89 -16.08 -55.31
N ILE A 8 -12.19 -17.35 -55.04
CA ILE A 8 -11.97 -18.07 -53.78
C ILE A 8 -10.51 -18.52 -53.76
N VAL A 9 -9.78 -18.22 -52.68
CA VAL A 9 -8.54 -18.94 -52.33
C VAL A 9 -8.83 -19.76 -51.08
N ALA A 10 -8.82 -21.08 -51.25
CA ALA A 10 -8.99 -22.05 -50.19
C ALA A 10 -7.74 -22.08 -49.30
N ALA A 11 -7.89 -21.75 -48.02
CA ALA A 11 -6.90 -22.05 -46.99
C ALA A 11 -7.20 -23.45 -46.46
N THR A 12 -6.28 -24.38 -46.69
CA THR A 12 -6.31 -25.76 -46.20
C THR A 12 -6.32 -25.77 -44.67
N THR A 13 -7.34 -26.39 -44.10
CA THR A 13 -7.48 -26.64 -42.66
C THR A 13 -6.40 -27.63 -42.21
N MET A 14 -5.46 -27.20 -41.37
CA MET A 14 -4.68 -28.10 -40.53
C MET A 14 -5.47 -28.28 -39.23
N VAL A 15 -6.14 -29.43 -39.11
CA VAL A 15 -6.75 -29.88 -37.86
C VAL A 15 -5.62 -30.41 -36.98
N LEU A 16 -5.14 -29.60 -36.04
CA LEU A 16 -4.42 -30.10 -34.88
C LEU A 16 -5.49 -30.60 -33.89
N GLY A 17 -5.52 -31.91 -33.70
CA GLY A 17 -6.45 -32.57 -32.80
C GLY A 17 -6.24 -32.11 -31.36
N LEU A 18 -7.29 -31.56 -30.75
CA LEU A 18 -7.37 -31.46 -29.30
C LEU A 18 -7.44 -32.87 -28.73
N THR A 19 -6.36 -33.34 -28.15
CA THR A 19 -6.42 -34.36 -27.10
C THR A 19 -6.76 -33.65 -25.80
N THR A 20 -8.02 -33.80 -25.38
CA THR A 20 -8.45 -33.47 -24.02
C THR A 20 -7.80 -34.46 -23.05
N GLY A 21 -6.90 -33.99 -22.19
CA GLY A 21 -6.32 -34.79 -21.12
C GLY A 21 -5.12 -34.12 -20.47
N SER A 22 -5.28 -33.80 -19.18
CA SER A 22 -4.27 -33.34 -18.22
C SER A 22 -3.95 -31.84 -18.27
N THR A 23 -4.52 -31.14 -17.29
CA THR A 23 -3.98 -29.93 -16.68
C THR A 23 -2.47 -30.06 -16.55
N MET A 24 -1.73 -29.31 -17.36
CA MET A 24 -0.40 -28.86 -16.97
C MET A 24 -0.62 -28.09 -15.67
N ALA A 25 -0.25 -28.70 -14.54
CA ALA A 25 0.07 -27.93 -13.36
C ALA A 25 1.04 -26.85 -13.84
N ALA A 26 0.68 -25.57 -13.65
CA ALA A 26 1.71 -24.54 -13.63
C ALA A 26 2.78 -25.07 -12.66
N ALA A 27 4.06 -25.00 -13.02
CA ALA A 27 5.10 -25.20 -12.03
C ALA A 27 4.73 -24.30 -10.83
N GLN A 28 4.58 -24.88 -9.64
CA GLN A 28 4.48 -24.10 -8.42
C GLN A 28 5.87 -23.51 -8.25
N GLU A 29 6.11 -22.33 -8.82
CA GLU A 29 7.38 -21.65 -8.68
C GLU A 29 7.48 -21.10 -7.25
N HIS A 30 8.57 -21.44 -6.55
CA HIS A 30 8.89 -20.97 -5.19
C HIS A 30 9.31 -19.49 -5.19
N ASN A 31 8.42 -18.63 -5.67
CA ASN A 31 8.68 -17.21 -5.91
C ASN A 31 8.50 -16.32 -4.68
N PHE A 32 8.35 -16.92 -3.50
CA PHE A 32 8.21 -16.23 -2.22
C PHE A 32 9.31 -16.67 -1.25
N TRP A 33 9.82 -15.74 -0.45
CA TRP A 33 10.48 -16.06 0.80
C TRP A 33 9.42 -16.38 1.84
N GLN A 34 9.50 -17.55 2.47
CA GLN A 34 8.72 -17.82 3.67
C GLN A 34 9.54 -17.38 4.89
N VAL A 35 8.96 -16.51 5.70
CA VAL A 35 9.63 -15.88 6.85
C VAL A 35 8.77 -16.09 8.08
N GLY A 36 9.41 -16.58 9.14
CA GLY A 36 8.76 -16.74 10.44
C GLY A 36 9.14 -15.63 11.41
N PHE A 37 8.21 -15.26 12.30
CA PHE A 37 8.43 -14.20 13.30
C PHE A 37 8.37 -14.80 14.71
N PRO A 38 9.52 -14.95 15.41
CA PRO A 38 9.54 -15.46 16.77
C PRO A 38 8.78 -14.55 17.75
N VAL A 39 8.86 -13.24 17.55
CA VAL A 39 8.14 -12.21 18.30
C VAL A 39 7.67 -11.13 17.34
N HIS A 40 6.65 -10.40 17.73
CA HIS A 40 6.14 -9.24 16.99
C HIS A 40 5.76 -9.58 15.54
N PRO A 41 4.74 -10.43 15.32
CA PRO A 41 4.32 -10.82 13.97
C PRO A 41 3.77 -9.64 13.17
N THR A 42 3.60 -9.84 11.86
CA THR A 42 2.81 -8.94 11.02
C THR A 42 1.30 -9.21 11.17
N GLU A 43 0.46 -8.27 10.75
CA GLU A 43 -1.00 -8.43 10.74
C GLU A 43 -1.63 -7.70 9.53
N GLN A 44 -2.97 -7.70 9.45
CA GLN A 44 -3.69 -6.97 8.40
C GLN A 44 -3.22 -5.51 8.31
N GLY A 45 -2.93 -5.01 7.11
CA GLY A 45 -2.38 -3.65 6.92
C GLY A 45 -0.85 -3.61 6.83
N SER A 46 -0.16 -4.66 7.27
CA SER A 46 1.29 -4.82 7.01
C SER A 46 1.59 -5.12 5.54
N SER A 47 0.62 -5.69 4.81
CA SER A 47 0.73 -5.99 3.38
C SER A 47 1.42 -4.90 2.57
N GLY A 48 2.34 -5.31 1.70
CA GLY A 48 3.18 -4.41 0.90
C GLY A 48 4.42 -3.88 1.62
N ALA A 49 4.63 -4.19 2.90
CA ALA A 49 5.88 -3.89 3.59
C ALA A 49 7.08 -4.59 2.92
N ALA A 50 8.21 -3.88 2.82
CA ALA A 50 9.44 -4.45 2.31
C ALA A 50 10.09 -5.39 3.34
N LEU A 51 10.64 -6.51 2.85
CA LEU A 51 11.57 -7.35 3.60
C LEU A 51 12.98 -6.79 3.40
N LEU A 52 13.65 -6.46 4.50
CA LEU A 52 15.02 -5.97 4.52
C LEU A 52 15.95 -7.08 4.96
N ASN A 53 17.08 -7.18 4.26
CA ASN A 53 18.16 -8.11 4.55
C ASN A 53 19.19 -7.48 5.54
N GLU A 54 20.27 -8.19 5.87
CA GLU A 54 21.29 -7.69 6.83
C GLU A 54 21.99 -6.40 6.38
N ASP A 55 22.06 -6.17 5.06
CA ASP A 55 22.59 -4.94 4.46
C ASP A 55 21.53 -3.82 4.33
N HIS A 56 20.34 -4.02 4.91
CA HIS A 56 19.18 -3.13 4.86
C HIS A 56 18.71 -2.82 3.43
N GLN A 57 18.86 -3.80 2.54
CA GLN A 57 18.37 -3.76 1.16
C GLN A 57 17.03 -4.49 1.07
N VAL A 58 16.13 -3.95 0.24
CA VAL A 58 14.86 -4.62 -0.07
C VAL A 58 15.14 -5.89 -0.88
N VAL A 59 14.65 -7.02 -0.37
CA VAL A 59 14.77 -8.36 -0.97
C VAL A 59 13.41 -9.05 -1.20
N GLY A 60 12.32 -8.45 -0.72
CA GLY A 60 10.97 -8.94 -0.98
C GLY A 60 9.87 -7.98 -0.53
N THR A 61 8.62 -8.33 -0.82
CA THR A 61 7.43 -7.53 -0.48
C THR A 61 6.34 -8.41 0.12
N LEU A 62 5.77 -8.01 1.26
CA LEU A 62 4.82 -8.81 2.04
C LEU A 62 3.53 -9.10 1.25
N PHE A 63 3.34 -10.37 0.90
CA PHE A 63 2.14 -10.95 0.27
C PHE A 63 1.04 -11.28 1.30
N GLY A 64 1.45 -11.66 2.51
CA GLY A 64 0.60 -12.10 3.61
C GLY A 64 0.97 -13.52 4.07
N GLY A 65 0.22 -14.03 5.03
CA GLY A 65 0.48 -15.33 5.64
C GLY A 65 -0.45 -15.59 6.81
N ILE A 66 0.02 -16.39 7.75
CA ILE A 66 -0.72 -16.82 8.94
C ILE A 66 -0.07 -16.33 10.24
N SER A 67 0.94 -15.47 10.16
CA SER A 67 1.44 -14.71 11.30
C SER A 67 0.32 -13.87 11.90
N ALA A 68 0.18 -13.91 13.22
CA ALA A 68 -0.81 -13.12 13.93
C ALA A 68 -0.46 -13.04 15.42
N CYS A 69 -0.97 -12.01 16.09
CA CYS A 69 -0.74 -11.79 17.52
C CYS A 69 -1.21 -12.93 18.44
N ASN A 70 -2.15 -13.74 17.97
CA ASN A 70 -2.67 -14.90 18.69
C ASN A 70 -2.03 -16.23 18.25
N ASN A 71 -1.02 -16.16 17.38
CA ASN A 71 -0.33 -17.29 16.79
C ASN A 71 1.20 -17.12 16.97
N LEU A 72 1.62 -16.97 18.23
CA LEU A 72 3.00 -16.68 18.62
C LEU A 72 3.86 -17.95 18.67
N TYR A 73 5.18 -17.77 18.62
CA TYR A 73 6.22 -18.80 18.67
C TYR A 73 5.96 -19.89 19.72
N ASP A 74 6.08 -21.16 19.28
CA ASP A 74 6.03 -22.30 20.18
C ASP A 74 7.46 -22.69 20.60
N GLU A 75 7.83 -22.32 21.83
CA GLU A 75 9.14 -22.65 22.42
C GLU A 75 9.41 -24.16 22.49
N SER A 76 8.38 -25.02 22.43
CA SER A 76 8.54 -26.47 22.56
C SER A 76 9.04 -27.16 21.29
N ASP A 77 8.84 -26.55 20.12
CA ASP A 77 9.32 -27.06 18.83
C ASP A 77 10.28 -26.07 18.13
N SER A 78 10.58 -24.94 18.78
CA SER A 78 11.42 -23.86 18.24
C SER A 78 10.93 -23.28 16.90
N THR A 79 9.64 -23.46 16.59
CA THR A 79 9.01 -23.01 15.35
C THR A 79 8.17 -21.76 15.61
N PRO A 80 8.26 -20.74 14.72
CA PRO A 80 7.28 -19.65 14.67
C PRO A 80 5.86 -20.19 14.63
N GLY A 81 4.95 -19.61 15.42
CA GLY A 81 3.54 -20.02 15.44
C GLY A 81 2.85 -19.78 14.09
N GLY A 82 3.33 -18.77 13.35
CA GLY A 82 2.95 -18.50 11.97
C GLY A 82 4.13 -18.01 11.13
N TRP A 83 3.87 -17.91 9.83
CA TRP A 83 4.80 -17.43 8.82
C TRP A 83 4.09 -16.46 7.89
N ASP A 84 4.88 -15.63 7.22
CA ASP A 84 4.46 -14.80 6.10
C ASP A 84 5.25 -15.10 4.84
N LEU A 85 4.61 -14.84 3.71
CA LEU A 85 5.22 -14.90 2.39
C LEU A 85 5.59 -13.50 1.93
N PHE A 86 6.80 -13.36 1.44
CA PHE A 86 7.29 -12.16 0.79
C PHE A 86 7.62 -12.49 -0.65
N GLY A 87 6.93 -11.87 -1.61
CA GLY A 87 7.26 -12.04 -3.02
C GLY A 87 8.70 -11.58 -3.24
N LYS A 88 9.53 -12.45 -3.84
CA LYS A 88 10.95 -12.17 -4.01
C LYS A 88 11.16 -10.93 -4.87
N PHE A 89 12.05 -10.03 -4.46
CA PHE A 89 12.35 -8.83 -5.24
C PHE A 89 13.00 -9.18 -6.58
N SER A 90 13.82 -10.23 -6.64
CA SER A 90 14.39 -10.76 -7.91
C SER A 90 13.32 -11.15 -8.92
N VAL A 91 12.25 -11.79 -8.46
CA VAL A 91 11.13 -12.19 -9.31
C VAL A 91 10.35 -10.96 -9.78
N ALA A 92 10.04 -10.02 -8.88
CA ALA A 92 9.42 -8.74 -9.26
C ALA A 92 10.28 -7.92 -10.24
N TRP A 93 11.61 -8.03 -10.12
CA TRP A 93 12.57 -7.41 -11.01
C TRP A 93 12.44 -7.90 -12.45
N GLU A 94 12.36 -9.22 -12.61
CA GLU A 94 12.15 -9.89 -13.89
C GLU A 94 10.74 -9.68 -14.44
N ASP A 95 9.74 -9.63 -13.56
CA ASP A 95 8.33 -9.47 -13.93
C ASP A 95 7.99 -8.04 -14.44
N GLY A 96 8.86 -7.05 -14.20
CA GLY A 96 8.70 -5.73 -14.81
C GLY A 96 9.42 -4.56 -14.12
N LEU A 97 9.83 -4.67 -12.85
CA LEU A 97 10.49 -3.54 -12.17
C LEU A 97 11.78 -3.10 -12.90
N SER A 98 12.49 -4.03 -13.53
CA SER A 98 13.72 -3.74 -14.28
C SER A 98 13.52 -2.74 -15.43
N GLU A 99 12.34 -2.73 -16.08
CA GLU A 99 12.01 -1.80 -17.17
C GLU A 99 11.93 -0.34 -16.69
N HIS A 100 11.61 -0.14 -15.41
CA HIS A 100 11.38 1.17 -14.80
C HIS A 100 12.54 1.62 -13.91
N MET A 101 13.12 0.71 -13.14
CA MET A 101 14.12 0.99 -12.11
C MET A 101 15.55 0.59 -12.50
N GLY A 102 15.73 -0.21 -13.56
CA GLY A 102 17.07 -0.62 -14.03
C GLY A 102 17.80 0.46 -14.83
N GLY A 103 17.07 1.30 -15.57
CA GLY A 103 17.68 2.23 -16.53
C GLY A 103 18.32 1.52 -17.74
N LYS A 104 19.17 2.21 -18.51
CA LYS A 104 19.74 1.69 -19.78
C LYS A 104 20.79 0.57 -19.61
N LEU A 105 21.09 0.16 -18.38
CA LEU A 105 22.22 -0.70 -18.05
C LEU A 105 21.87 -2.20 -17.98
N TYR A 106 20.58 -2.58 -17.92
CA TYR A 106 20.16 -3.97 -17.62
C TYR A 106 19.51 -4.71 -18.79
N ALA A 107 19.90 -4.38 -20.01
CA ALA A 107 19.68 -5.31 -21.11
C ALA A 107 20.65 -6.51 -20.92
N GLU A 108 20.15 -7.61 -20.37
CA GLU A 108 20.72 -8.97 -20.51
C GLU A 108 22.00 -9.29 -19.68
N SER A 109 21.92 -9.32 -18.34
CA SER A 109 22.98 -9.94 -17.51
C SER A 109 22.42 -10.78 -16.37
N ASP A 110 22.97 -11.98 -16.15
CA ASP A 110 22.61 -12.91 -15.07
C ASP A 110 23.21 -12.53 -13.70
N GLU A 111 23.92 -11.40 -13.62
CA GLU A 111 24.53 -10.93 -12.37
C GLU A 111 23.49 -10.26 -11.46
N PRO A 112 23.56 -10.46 -10.13
CA PRO A 112 22.70 -9.77 -9.18
C PRO A 112 22.77 -8.25 -9.34
N VAL A 113 21.60 -7.61 -9.29
CA VAL A 113 21.44 -6.17 -9.41
C VAL A 113 21.21 -5.57 -8.04
N SER A 114 21.91 -4.49 -7.72
CA SER A 114 21.66 -3.75 -6.48
C SER A 114 21.71 -2.25 -6.70
N ALA A 115 20.93 -1.52 -5.89
CA ALA A 115 21.02 -0.07 -5.74
C ALA A 115 21.21 0.28 -4.26
N PRO A 116 21.98 1.32 -3.92
CA PRO A 116 22.15 1.75 -2.54
C PRO A 116 20.94 2.55 -2.05
N SER A 117 20.73 2.60 -0.73
CA SER A 117 19.82 3.57 -0.13
C SER A 117 20.37 4.99 -0.27
N ILE A 118 19.50 5.96 -0.53
CA ILE A 118 19.87 7.39 -0.58
C ILE A 118 18.99 8.25 0.31
N LYS A 119 19.63 9.10 1.11
CA LYS A 119 18.96 10.02 2.04
C LYS A 119 18.78 11.38 1.38
N ILE A 120 17.56 11.87 1.35
CA ILE A 120 17.23 13.21 0.87
C ILE A 120 16.64 14.01 2.01
N ARG A 121 17.33 15.09 2.38
CA ARG A 121 16.79 16.05 3.33
C ARG A 121 15.68 16.85 2.68
N LYS A 122 14.65 17.20 3.45
CA LYS A 122 13.52 17.99 2.98
C LYS A 122 13.96 19.28 2.32
N LYS A 123 13.34 19.58 1.17
CA LYS A 123 13.63 20.78 0.38
C LYS A 123 13.00 22.01 1.03
N ASN A 124 11.78 21.89 1.52
CA ASN A 124 11.08 22.98 2.20
C ASN A 124 11.50 23.01 3.68
N LYS A 125 12.18 24.09 4.07
CA LYS A 125 12.51 24.36 5.50
C LYS A 125 11.40 25.11 6.25
N GLY A 126 10.25 25.35 5.60
CA GLY A 126 9.08 26.00 6.17
C GLY A 126 8.23 25.05 7.02
N GLU A 127 7.26 25.58 7.78
CA GLU A 127 6.25 24.75 8.45
C GLU A 127 5.48 23.91 7.42
N LEU A 128 5.14 22.67 7.81
CA LEU A 128 4.30 21.76 7.03
C LEU A 128 3.06 22.49 6.49
N PRO A 129 2.61 22.20 5.25
CA PRO A 129 1.50 22.90 4.59
C PRO A 129 0.17 22.85 5.36
N VAL A 130 0.05 21.96 6.35
CA VAL A 130 -1.13 21.74 7.19
C VAL A 130 -1.45 22.92 8.13
N ARG A 131 -0.48 23.80 8.46
CA ARG A 131 -0.65 24.71 9.62
C ARG A 131 -1.23 26.10 9.37
N ASN A 132 -1.21 26.62 8.13
CA ASN A 132 -1.63 28.01 7.88
C ASN A 132 -2.66 28.13 6.75
N VAL A 133 -3.69 27.29 6.82
CA VAL A 133 -4.86 27.42 5.97
C VAL A 133 -5.83 28.43 6.62
N VAL A 134 -6.08 29.55 5.95
CA VAL A 134 -7.02 30.58 6.44
C VAL A 134 -8.17 30.72 5.45
N SER A 135 -9.39 30.59 5.96
CA SER A 135 -10.63 30.79 5.20
C SER A 135 -11.59 31.69 5.97
N PRO A 136 -12.59 32.32 5.32
CA PRO A 136 -13.64 33.02 6.04
C PRO A 136 -14.35 32.19 7.12
N GLY A 137 -14.66 30.92 6.86
CA GLY A 137 -15.26 30.02 7.84
C GLY A 137 -14.40 29.85 9.10
N LEU A 138 -13.09 29.65 8.93
CA LEU A 138 -12.12 29.52 10.02
C LEU A 138 -11.88 30.84 10.75
N MET A 139 -11.76 31.96 10.01
CA MET A 139 -11.59 33.29 10.59
C MET A 139 -12.78 33.73 11.45
N LEU A 140 -13.99 33.35 11.03
CA LEU A 140 -15.23 33.67 11.74
C LEU A 140 -15.57 32.64 12.83
N LYS A 141 -14.86 31.50 12.88
CA LYS A 141 -15.11 30.38 13.81
C LYS A 141 -16.56 29.90 13.79
N LEU A 142 -17.13 29.77 12.59
CA LEU A 142 -18.53 29.40 12.43
C LEU A 142 -18.70 27.89 12.49
N ALA A 143 -19.55 27.42 13.40
CA ALA A 143 -20.04 26.04 13.41
C ALA A 143 -20.86 25.71 12.13
N ALA A 144 -21.21 24.44 11.97
CA ALA A 144 -22.11 23.99 10.92
C ALA A 144 -23.50 24.62 11.09
N ASP A 145 -23.99 25.27 10.03
CA ASP A 145 -25.35 25.78 9.96
C ASP A 145 -26.25 24.68 9.37
N PRO A 146 -27.33 24.25 10.05
CA PRO A 146 -28.23 23.22 9.53
C PRO A 146 -28.79 23.53 8.13
N ALA A 147 -28.98 24.80 7.76
CA ALA A 147 -29.45 25.17 6.43
C ALA A 147 -28.40 24.96 5.32
N HIS A 148 -27.14 24.84 5.71
CA HIS A 148 -25.97 24.67 4.83
C HIS A 148 -25.19 23.38 5.13
N THR A 149 -25.88 22.39 5.69
CA THR A 149 -25.32 21.09 6.07
C THR A 149 -26.04 19.97 5.35
N ILE A 150 -25.29 19.12 4.66
CA ILE A 150 -25.77 17.84 4.14
C ILE A 150 -25.69 16.84 5.29
N VAL A 151 -26.83 16.46 5.84
CA VAL A 151 -26.92 15.40 6.84
C VAL A 151 -27.15 14.08 6.11
N VAL A 152 -26.20 13.16 6.24
CA VAL A 152 -26.30 11.81 5.67
C VAL A 152 -27.39 11.05 6.43
N ASP A 153 -28.25 10.37 5.68
CA ASP A 153 -29.38 9.64 6.27
C ASP A 153 -28.92 8.42 7.05
N ALA A 154 -29.64 8.13 8.14
CA ALA A 154 -29.33 7.01 9.02
C ALA A 154 -29.41 5.64 8.32
N GLU A 155 -30.24 5.53 7.27
CA GLU A 155 -30.35 4.31 6.45
C GLU A 155 -29.07 4.08 5.65
N ALA A 156 -28.58 5.08 4.91
CA ALA A 156 -27.30 5.00 4.22
C ALA A 156 -26.11 4.71 5.17
N ILE A 157 -26.11 5.29 6.38
CA ILE A 157 -25.09 4.99 7.41
C ILE A 157 -25.19 3.53 7.87
N ALA A 158 -26.41 3.01 8.07
CA ALA A 158 -26.61 1.63 8.48
C ALA A 158 -26.17 0.64 7.39
N GLU A 159 -26.47 0.94 6.12
CA GLU A 159 -26.00 0.16 4.97
C GLU A 159 -24.48 0.16 4.85
N ALA A 160 -23.83 1.32 5.05
CA ALA A 160 -22.37 1.43 5.04
C ALA A 160 -21.72 0.57 6.14
N LYS A 161 -22.28 0.60 7.35
CA LYS A 161 -21.81 -0.25 8.46
C LYS A 161 -22.07 -1.74 8.21
N ALA A 162 -23.21 -2.09 7.62
CA ALA A 162 -23.53 -3.48 7.28
C ALA A 162 -22.57 -4.02 6.20
N ARG A 163 -22.26 -3.21 5.17
CA ARG A 163 -21.26 -3.54 4.16
C ARG A 163 -19.87 -3.71 4.76
N PHE A 164 -19.44 -2.78 5.61
CA PHE A 164 -18.18 -2.89 6.32
C PHE A 164 -18.08 -4.21 7.11
N ALA A 165 -19.12 -4.55 7.87
CA ALA A 165 -19.15 -5.78 8.66
C ALA A 165 -19.12 -7.05 7.80
N ALA A 166 -19.78 -7.03 6.63
CA ALA A 166 -19.80 -8.17 5.72
C ALA A 166 -18.45 -8.36 5.01
N GLU A 167 -17.87 -7.29 4.47
CA GLU A 167 -16.61 -7.35 3.71
C GLU A 167 -15.40 -7.57 4.62
N SER A 168 -15.36 -6.95 5.82
CA SER A 168 -14.26 -7.15 6.77
C SER A 168 -14.21 -8.56 7.36
N ALA A 169 -15.31 -9.32 7.27
CA ALA A 169 -15.37 -10.71 7.71
C ALA A 169 -15.02 -11.71 6.60
N ASP A 170 -14.83 -11.25 5.36
CA ASP A 170 -14.45 -12.10 4.23
C ASP A 170 -12.97 -12.50 4.34
N PRO A 171 -12.64 -13.80 4.48
CA PRO A 171 -11.25 -14.26 4.54
C PRO A 171 -10.44 -13.90 3.28
N SER A 172 -11.08 -13.72 2.13
CA SER A 172 -10.40 -13.28 0.90
C SER A 172 -10.01 -11.80 0.92
N ALA A 173 -10.61 -11.00 1.79
CA ALA A 173 -10.26 -9.60 2.03
C ALA A 173 -9.17 -9.44 3.10
N ALA A 174 -8.79 -10.52 3.80
CA ALA A 174 -8.02 -10.48 5.05
C ALA A 174 -6.59 -9.94 4.94
N LYS A 175 -6.04 -9.75 3.74
CA LYS A 175 -4.69 -9.22 3.57
C LYS A 175 -4.61 -7.71 3.80
N ARG A 176 -5.61 -6.97 3.31
CA ARG A 176 -5.72 -5.52 3.53
C ARG A 176 -6.51 -5.24 4.80
N LYS A 177 -6.17 -4.17 5.51
CA LYS A 177 -7.01 -3.72 6.63
C LYS A 177 -8.10 -2.79 6.13
N MET A 178 -9.35 -3.23 6.18
CA MET A 178 -10.49 -2.36 5.87
C MET A 178 -10.74 -1.34 6.99
N VAL A 179 -10.96 -0.08 6.64
CA VAL A 179 -11.14 1.02 7.60
C VAL A 179 -12.42 1.83 7.39
N GLY A 180 -13.05 1.74 6.22
CA GLY A 180 -14.26 2.49 5.90
C GLY A 180 -14.96 2.00 4.64
N THR A 181 -16.12 2.60 4.35
CA THR A 181 -16.85 2.36 3.11
C THR A 181 -17.46 3.64 2.57
N HIS A 182 -17.80 3.67 1.28
CA HIS A 182 -18.34 4.86 0.63
C HIS A 182 -19.84 5.00 0.81
N ILE A 183 -20.32 6.23 0.98
CA ILE A 183 -21.73 6.57 0.95
C ILE A 183 -21.95 7.55 -0.21
N ASP A 184 -22.81 7.16 -1.16
CA ASP A 184 -23.26 8.07 -2.21
C ASP A 184 -24.16 9.16 -1.61
N LEU A 185 -23.87 10.40 -1.98
CA LEU A 185 -24.62 11.57 -1.53
C LEU A 185 -25.69 11.96 -2.56
N LYS A 186 -26.80 12.46 -2.03
CA LYS A 186 -27.86 13.06 -2.86
C LYS A 186 -27.30 14.31 -3.57
N PRO A 187 -27.76 14.61 -4.81
CA PRO A 187 -27.32 15.79 -5.53
C PRO A 187 -27.47 17.08 -4.72
N MET A 188 -26.39 17.86 -4.65
CA MET A 188 -26.35 19.13 -3.94
C MET A 188 -27.25 20.17 -4.63
N SER A 189 -28.15 20.81 -3.88
CA SER A 189 -28.89 21.97 -4.38
C SER A 189 -28.01 23.23 -4.36
N ALA A 190 -28.18 24.14 -5.31
CA ALA A 190 -27.42 25.40 -5.32
C ALA A 190 -27.59 26.23 -4.02
N GLY A 191 -28.73 26.08 -3.34
CA GLY A 191 -29.03 26.75 -2.07
C GLY A 191 -28.29 26.18 -0.86
N ILE A 192 -27.61 25.03 -0.97
CA ILE A 192 -26.85 24.45 0.14
C ILE A 192 -25.61 25.28 0.49
N TRP A 193 -25.10 26.05 -0.46
CA TRP A 193 -23.89 26.84 -0.29
C TRP A 193 -24.13 28.06 0.60
N GLN A 194 -23.28 28.21 1.62
CA GLN A 194 -23.24 29.38 2.50
C GLN A 194 -22.25 30.41 1.95
N ARG A 195 -22.72 31.62 1.62
CA ARG A 195 -21.83 32.74 1.27
C ARG A 195 -21.25 33.34 2.54
N LEU A 196 -19.93 33.44 2.63
CA LEU A 196 -19.25 34.06 3.75
C LEU A 196 -18.44 35.29 3.31
N THR A 197 -18.27 36.23 4.24
CA THR A 197 -17.38 37.39 4.09
C THR A 197 -16.68 37.62 5.42
N ALA A 198 -15.36 37.47 5.41
CA ALA A 198 -14.52 37.69 6.56
C ALA A 198 -14.33 39.20 6.84
N LYS A 199 -13.76 39.51 8.01
CA LYS A 199 -13.57 40.91 8.45
C LYS A 199 -12.60 41.70 7.57
N ASP A 200 -11.68 41.01 6.91
CA ASP A 200 -10.72 41.58 5.95
C ASP A 200 -11.31 41.77 4.54
N GLY A 201 -12.56 41.36 4.33
CA GLY A 201 -13.26 41.41 3.05
C GLY A 201 -13.11 40.15 2.20
N THR A 202 -12.31 39.16 2.62
CA THR A 202 -12.15 37.89 1.92
C THR A 202 -13.49 37.15 1.89
N LYS A 203 -13.87 36.62 0.72
CA LYS A 203 -15.14 35.94 0.55
C LYS A 203 -14.97 34.47 0.18
N SER A 204 -15.92 33.63 0.59
CA SER A 204 -15.94 32.20 0.25
C SER A 204 -17.35 31.64 0.11
N TRP A 205 -17.43 30.43 -0.44
CA TRP A 205 -18.59 29.56 -0.39
C TRP A 205 -18.25 28.33 0.44
N ARG A 206 -19.13 28.00 1.40
CA ARG A 206 -18.92 26.89 2.34
C ARG A 206 -20.13 25.95 2.36
N VAL A 207 -19.87 24.67 2.52
CA VAL A 207 -20.88 23.64 2.85
C VAL A 207 -20.32 22.71 3.92
N ALA A 208 -21.18 22.20 4.79
CA ALA A 208 -20.83 21.14 5.74
C ALA A 208 -21.46 19.81 5.33
N ILE A 209 -20.80 18.70 5.64
CA ILE A 209 -21.36 17.34 5.56
C ILE A 209 -21.24 16.71 6.94
N ARG A 210 -22.31 16.06 7.39
CA ARG A 210 -22.41 15.39 8.68
C ARG A 210 -22.87 13.95 8.48
N ALA A 211 -22.06 12.97 8.86
CA ALA A 211 -22.43 11.55 8.85
C ALA A 211 -22.21 10.95 10.24
N GLU A 212 -23.29 10.70 10.97
CA GLU A 212 -23.25 10.36 12.39
C GLU A 212 -22.38 9.14 12.73
N GLY A 213 -21.43 9.33 13.66
CA GLY A 213 -20.59 8.26 14.19
C GLY A 213 -19.46 7.81 13.28
N ALA A 214 -19.07 8.60 12.27
CA ALA A 214 -17.89 8.32 11.47
C ALA A 214 -16.61 8.59 12.29
N ALA A 215 -15.62 7.69 12.18
CA ALA A 215 -14.28 7.91 12.75
C ALA A 215 -13.48 8.96 11.95
N PHE A 216 -13.70 8.99 10.64
CA PHE A 216 -13.18 9.97 9.71
C PHE A 216 -14.15 10.16 8.54
N LEU A 217 -13.99 11.26 7.80
CA LEU A 217 -14.67 11.51 6.53
C LEU A 217 -13.69 11.92 5.45
N ARG A 218 -13.96 11.52 4.21
CA ARG A 218 -13.22 11.99 3.01
C ARG A 218 -14.22 12.32 1.91
N PRO A 219 -14.26 13.54 1.37
CA PRO A 219 -15.15 13.87 0.27
C PRO A 219 -14.55 13.39 -1.06
N HIS A 220 -15.40 12.88 -1.94
CA HIS A 220 -15.07 12.70 -3.35
C HIS A 220 -15.65 13.88 -4.14
N PHE A 221 -14.86 14.44 -5.04
CA PHE A 221 -15.22 15.61 -5.81
C PHE A 221 -15.44 15.27 -7.28
N VAL A 222 -16.49 15.85 -7.86
CA VAL A 222 -16.75 15.83 -9.30
C VAL A 222 -16.94 17.26 -9.80
N GLY A 223 -16.08 17.71 -10.72
CA GLY A 223 -16.05 19.07 -11.26
C GLY A 223 -14.85 19.88 -10.81
N GLU A 224 -14.64 21.03 -11.45
CA GLU A 224 -13.45 21.84 -11.23
C GLU A 224 -13.53 22.70 -9.96
N VAL A 225 -12.39 22.85 -9.28
CA VAL A 225 -12.22 23.80 -8.18
C VAL A 225 -11.86 25.18 -8.74
N ALA A 226 -12.86 26.06 -8.83
CA ALA A 226 -12.73 27.46 -9.29
C ALA A 226 -12.26 28.42 -8.18
N GLY A 227 -11.13 28.12 -7.54
CA GLY A 227 -10.54 28.93 -6.47
C GLY A 227 -9.46 28.18 -5.70
N GLU A 228 -9.14 28.70 -4.51
CA GLU A 228 -8.45 27.95 -3.46
C GLU A 228 -9.51 27.26 -2.61
N ALA A 229 -9.40 25.94 -2.41
CA ALA A 229 -10.39 25.17 -1.70
C ALA A 229 -9.78 24.32 -0.60
N LEU A 230 -10.56 24.13 0.46
CA LEU A 230 -10.09 23.63 1.74
C LEU A 230 -11.12 22.64 2.30
N VAL A 231 -10.62 21.58 2.92
CA VAL A 231 -11.43 20.64 3.71
C VAL A 231 -10.92 20.62 5.15
N TYR A 232 -11.81 20.75 6.13
CA TYR A 232 -11.46 20.78 7.56
C TYR A 232 -12.55 20.17 8.46
N ASP A 233 -12.20 19.77 9.69
CA ASP A 233 -13.10 19.08 10.64
C ASP A 233 -13.83 20.01 11.63
N ALA A 234 -13.24 21.14 12.01
CA ALA A 234 -13.83 22.05 12.99
C ALA A 234 -13.61 23.54 12.71
N ALA A 235 -14.49 24.35 13.27
CA ALA A 235 -14.60 25.79 13.04
C ALA A 235 -13.39 26.61 13.55
N ASP A 236 -12.66 26.09 14.52
CA ASP A 236 -11.49 26.72 15.14
C ASP A 236 -10.15 26.09 14.70
N ALA A 237 -10.18 25.30 13.62
CA ALA A 237 -9.05 24.59 12.99
C ALA A 237 -8.15 23.82 13.96
N PRO A 238 -8.41 22.52 14.16
CA PRO A 238 -7.36 21.58 14.52
C PRO A 238 -6.79 20.87 13.28
N PHE A 239 -7.55 20.65 12.19
CA PHE A 239 -6.99 20.08 10.95
C PHE A 239 -7.72 20.56 9.69
N GLY A 240 -6.99 21.26 8.81
CA GLY A 240 -7.50 21.71 7.52
C GLY A 240 -6.46 21.52 6.42
N ARG A 241 -6.89 21.03 5.25
CA ARG A 241 -6.00 20.76 4.12
C ARG A 241 -6.50 21.44 2.85
N LYS A 242 -5.55 21.96 2.08
CA LYS A 242 -5.84 22.44 0.73
C LYS A 242 -6.22 21.25 -0.13
N VAL A 243 -7.25 21.43 -0.94
CA VAL A 243 -7.64 20.46 -1.95
C VAL A 243 -6.62 20.55 -3.09
N ALA A 244 -5.78 19.53 -3.23
CA ALA A 244 -4.89 19.42 -4.38
C ALA A 244 -5.72 19.30 -5.66
N LYS A 245 -5.37 20.09 -6.68
CA LYS A 245 -5.98 19.95 -8.00
C LYS A 245 -5.32 18.76 -8.70
N PRO A 246 -6.08 17.90 -9.42
CA PRO A 246 -5.50 16.84 -10.22
C PRO A 246 -4.40 17.39 -11.14
N LYS A 247 -3.23 16.76 -11.17
CA LYS A 247 -2.08 17.24 -11.95
C LYS A 247 -2.23 17.00 -13.46
N SER A 248 -3.17 16.16 -13.89
CA SER A 248 -3.40 15.86 -15.31
C SER A 248 -4.72 16.46 -15.83
N ALA A 249 -4.64 17.09 -17.00
CA ALA A 249 -5.81 17.61 -17.73
C ALA A 249 -6.70 16.50 -18.35
N LYS A 250 -6.34 15.22 -18.14
CA LYS A 250 -7.09 14.04 -18.59
C LYS A 250 -7.94 13.41 -17.48
N ASP A 251 -7.78 13.85 -16.23
CA ASP A 251 -8.59 13.39 -15.12
C ASP A 251 -9.88 14.20 -15.11
N ASP A 252 -11.02 13.53 -15.29
CA ASP A 252 -12.37 14.06 -15.53
C ASP A 252 -12.95 14.86 -14.35
N ALA A 253 -12.18 15.78 -13.78
CA ALA A 253 -12.51 16.54 -12.58
C ALA A 253 -13.06 15.64 -11.45
N ASP A 254 -12.66 14.38 -11.43
CA ASP A 254 -13.11 13.30 -10.55
C ASP A 254 -11.92 12.89 -9.70
N PHE A 255 -11.99 13.17 -8.40
CA PHE A 255 -10.86 12.96 -7.50
C PHE A 255 -11.29 12.94 -6.03
N TRP A 256 -10.49 12.28 -5.21
CA TRP A 256 -10.69 12.30 -3.77
C TRP A 256 -10.04 13.52 -3.11
N GLY A 257 -10.76 14.12 -2.17
CA GLY A 257 -10.25 15.19 -1.32
C GLY A 257 -9.49 14.68 -0.09
N PRO A 258 -9.09 15.63 0.77
CA PRO A 258 -8.43 15.31 2.03
C PRO A 258 -9.34 14.57 3.02
N ILE A 259 -8.77 13.60 3.74
CA ILE A 259 -9.40 12.93 4.90
C ILE A 259 -9.46 13.91 6.08
N VAL A 260 -10.51 13.90 6.88
CA VAL A 260 -10.61 14.63 8.14
C VAL A 260 -11.13 13.72 9.26
N LYS A 261 -10.76 14.00 10.51
CA LYS A 261 -11.19 13.19 11.66
C LYS A 261 -12.63 13.52 12.07
N GLY A 262 -13.30 12.51 12.58
CA GLY A 262 -14.64 12.62 13.12
C GLY A 262 -15.69 12.61 12.03
N ASP A 263 -16.85 13.14 12.39
CA ASP A 263 -18.12 12.83 11.74
C ASP A 263 -18.77 14.05 11.06
N THR A 264 -18.00 15.14 10.99
CA THR A 264 -18.35 16.40 10.33
C THR A 264 -17.16 16.85 9.50
N LEU A 265 -17.41 17.25 8.26
CA LEU A 265 -16.42 17.91 7.40
C LEU A 265 -17.00 19.21 6.85
N PHE A 266 -16.14 20.20 6.69
CA PHE A 266 -16.43 21.45 5.99
C PHE A 266 -15.65 21.48 4.70
N PHE A 267 -16.33 21.84 3.60
CA PHE A 267 -15.69 22.16 2.34
C PHE A 267 -15.90 23.63 2.03
N GLU A 268 -14.81 24.36 1.78
CA GLU A 268 -14.84 25.80 1.57
C GLU A 268 -13.99 26.22 0.38
N ILE A 269 -14.54 27.07 -0.49
CA ILE A 269 -13.87 27.62 -1.67
C ILE A 269 -13.78 29.14 -1.51
N ILE A 270 -12.56 29.65 -1.46
CA ILE A 270 -12.27 31.08 -1.39
C ILE A 270 -12.39 31.67 -2.80
N THR A 271 -13.33 32.62 -2.97
CA THR A 271 -13.63 33.23 -4.26
C THR A 271 -14.46 34.51 -4.11
N ASP A 272 -14.19 35.48 -4.98
CA ASP A 272 -14.97 36.71 -5.12
C ASP A 272 -16.29 36.51 -5.88
N SER A 273 -16.45 35.39 -6.58
CA SER A 273 -17.68 35.07 -7.30
C SER A 273 -18.88 34.98 -6.36
N ASP A 274 -19.94 35.73 -6.66
CA ASP A 274 -21.23 35.63 -5.98
C ASP A 274 -22.16 34.56 -6.60
N THR A 275 -21.63 33.73 -7.50
CA THR A 275 -22.32 32.53 -7.99
C THR A 275 -21.82 31.30 -7.21
N PRO A 276 -22.72 30.45 -6.68
CA PRO A 276 -22.33 29.20 -6.03
C PRO A 276 -21.44 28.31 -6.92
N PRO A 277 -20.46 27.59 -6.35
CA PRO A 277 -19.60 26.68 -7.09
C PRO A 277 -20.39 25.52 -7.75
N ALA A 278 -19.92 25.09 -8.92
CA ALA A 278 -20.51 23.98 -9.66
C ALA A 278 -19.92 22.60 -9.30
N ILE A 279 -18.81 22.57 -8.57
CA ILE A 279 -18.22 21.33 -8.05
C ILE A 279 -19.22 20.60 -7.14
N ARG A 280 -19.28 19.29 -7.27
CA ARG A 280 -20.16 18.42 -6.51
C ARG A 280 -19.35 17.53 -5.58
N ILE A 281 -19.95 17.21 -4.45
CA ILE A 281 -19.54 16.09 -3.61
C ILE A 281 -20.59 15.01 -3.82
N ASP A 282 -20.25 13.98 -4.58
CA ASP A 282 -21.18 12.92 -4.99
C ASP A 282 -21.11 11.69 -4.10
N LYS A 283 -20.00 11.48 -3.38
CA LYS A 283 -19.85 10.45 -2.35
C LYS A 283 -18.88 10.89 -1.26
N ILE A 284 -18.91 10.18 -0.14
CA ILE A 284 -17.94 10.31 0.96
C ILE A 284 -17.39 8.95 1.34
N SER A 285 -16.14 8.88 1.79
CA SER A 285 -15.68 7.79 2.64
C SER A 285 -16.24 7.99 4.04
N TYR A 286 -16.96 6.99 4.55
CA TYR A 286 -17.43 6.88 5.91
C TYR A 286 -16.47 5.95 6.67
N GLY A 287 -15.63 6.53 7.53
CA GLY A 287 -14.69 5.78 8.37
C GLY A 287 -15.39 5.04 9.50
N VAL A 288 -15.11 3.75 9.63
CA VAL A 288 -15.61 2.90 10.73
C VAL A 288 -14.53 2.68 11.79
N VAL A 289 -13.27 2.54 11.36
CA VAL A 289 -12.10 2.34 12.23
C VAL A 289 -11.35 3.66 12.41
N ASP A 290 -10.98 4.00 13.64
CA ASP A 290 -10.05 5.12 13.89
C ASP A 290 -8.62 4.64 13.65
N MET A 291 -7.96 5.18 12.62
CA MET A 291 -6.57 4.87 12.24
C MET A 291 -5.54 5.38 13.29
N MET A 292 -5.99 6.11 14.31
CA MET A 292 -5.19 6.45 15.50
C MET A 292 -5.23 5.38 16.62
N GLY A 293 -6.16 4.43 16.54
CA GLY A 293 -6.45 3.51 17.63
C GLY A 293 -5.38 2.44 17.74
N GLY A 294 -4.43 2.62 18.66
CA GLY A 294 -3.51 1.56 19.09
C GLY A 294 -4.25 0.38 19.74
N GLU A 295 -3.65 -0.80 19.66
CA GLU A 295 -4.16 -2.05 20.22
C GLU A 295 -4.78 -1.86 21.62
N GLY A 296 -6.10 -2.10 21.74
CA GLY A 296 -6.73 -2.44 23.02
C GLY A 296 -7.79 -1.49 23.60
N GLY A 297 -8.57 -0.74 22.81
CA GLY A 297 -9.72 -0.01 23.34
C GLY A 297 -10.95 0.02 22.41
N PRO A 298 -12.17 -0.28 22.90
CA PRO A 298 -13.37 0.06 22.15
C PRO A 298 -13.40 1.58 21.96
N SER A 299 -13.60 2.00 20.70
CA SER A 299 -13.90 3.37 20.31
C SER A 299 -14.91 4.01 21.27
N GLY A 300 -14.53 5.05 22.03
CA GLY A 300 -15.53 5.76 22.83
C GLY A 300 -15.12 6.71 23.95
N SER A 301 -13.85 6.89 24.33
CA SER A 301 -13.50 7.88 25.37
C SER A 301 -12.90 9.17 24.78
N PRO A 302 -13.46 10.36 25.07
CA PRO A 302 -12.89 11.67 24.67
C PRO A 302 -11.60 12.07 25.39
N GLU A 303 -11.03 11.19 26.23
CA GLU A 303 -9.92 11.52 27.10
C GLU A 303 -8.74 10.58 26.87
N GLY A 304 -7.65 11.13 26.31
CA GLY A 304 -6.28 10.66 26.48
C GLY A 304 -5.88 9.37 25.76
N PHE A 305 -4.90 9.48 24.87
CA PHE A 305 -4.04 8.35 24.52
C PHE A 305 -3.40 7.83 25.80
N THR A 306 -3.62 6.56 26.12
CA THR A 306 -2.91 5.89 27.22
C THR A 306 -1.65 5.27 26.62
N PRO A 307 -0.43 5.64 27.07
CA PRO A 307 0.80 5.03 26.56
C PRO A 307 0.70 3.50 26.59
N LYS A 308 1.13 2.85 25.51
CA LYS A 308 1.15 1.38 25.39
C LYS A 308 2.00 0.83 26.52
N ALA A 309 1.50 -0.16 27.26
CA ALA A 309 2.34 -0.91 28.19
C ALA A 309 3.39 -1.68 27.38
N ALA A 310 4.65 -1.69 27.82
CA ALA A 310 5.65 -2.57 27.23
C ALA A 310 5.17 -4.03 27.29
N GLY A 311 5.25 -4.77 26.17
CA GLY A 311 4.82 -6.18 26.08
C GLY A 311 3.51 -6.43 25.31
N THR A 312 3.13 -5.55 24.39
CA THR A 312 2.05 -5.82 23.42
C THR A 312 2.54 -6.66 22.25
N CYS A 313 1.60 -7.21 21.46
CA CYS A 313 1.94 -8.05 20.31
C CYS A 313 2.93 -7.39 19.36
N HIS A 314 2.72 -6.12 19.01
CA HIS A 314 3.63 -5.39 18.13
C HIS A 314 4.63 -4.52 18.92
N GLU A 315 5.87 -4.47 18.44
CA GLU A 315 6.95 -3.59 18.92
C GLU A 315 7.00 -2.30 18.09
N ASP A 316 7.15 -1.13 18.73
CA ASP A 316 7.35 0.12 18.00
C ASP A 316 8.67 0.05 17.21
N ALA A 317 8.71 0.56 15.97
CA ALA A 317 9.94 0.57 15.19
C ALA A 317 11.12 1.27 15.90
N SER A 318 10.83 2.28 16.74
CA SER A 318 11.83 2.98 17.56
C SER A 318 12.41 2.18 18.74
N CYS A 319 11.91 0.96 19.00
CA CYS A 319 12.45 0.03 19.99
C CYS A 319 13.47 -0.93 19.38
N GLU A 320 13.37 -1.21 18.08
CA GLU A 320 14.29 -2.09 17.37
C GLU A 320 15.66 -1.40 17.21
N SER A 321 16.70 -2.08 17.67
CA SER A 321 18.07 -1.59 17.66
C SER A 321 18.74 -1.61 16.29
N SER A 322 18.26 -2.45 15.37
CA SER A 322 18.72 -2.48 13.97
C SER A 322 18.02 -1.43 13.09
N VAL A 323 17.01 -0.71 13.61
CA VAL A 323 16.29 0.31 12.85
C VAL A 323 16.91 1.69 13.09
N ASP A 324 17.35 2.32 12.01
CA ASP A 324 17.89 3.68 12.02
C ASP A 324 16.88 4.68 11.39
N GLU A 325 17.24 5.96 11.36
CA GLU A 325 16.44 7.00 10.68
C GLU A 325 16.20 6.69 9.20
N ASP A 326 17.03 5.85 8.58
CA ASP A 326 16.95 5.56 7.15
C ASP A 326 15.71 4.76 6.81
N GLU A 327 15.48 3.65 7.51
CA GLU A 327 14.35 2.75 7.28
C GLU A 327 13.05 3.42 7.71
N LEU A 328 13.08 4.18 8.83
CA LEU A 328 11.92 4.95 9.32
C LEU A 328 11.42 5.96 8.28
N ASN A 329 12.34 6.64 7.60
CA ASN A 329 12.03 7.69 6.62
C ASN A 329 11.69 7.15 5.22
N ALA A 330 11.68 5.83 5.03
CA ALA A 330 11.33 5.20 3.76
C ALA A 330 9.93 4.59 3.74
N VAL A 331 9.39 4.22 4.90
CA VAL A 331 8.13 3.47 5.00
C VAL A 331 6.96 4.42 5.24
N GLY A 332 5.88 4.21 4.48
CA GLY A 332 4.67 5.00 4.58
C GLY A 332 3.43 4.13 4.80
N GLN A 333 2.51 4.63 5.63
CA GLN A 333 1.17 4.06 5.73
C GLN A 333 0.37 4.48 4.52
N MET A 334 -0.27 3.52 3.86
CA MET A 334 -1.14 3.77 2.73
C MET A 334 -2.60 3.82 3.19
N PHE A 335 -3.35 4.80 2.72
CA PHE A 335 -4.81 4.80 2.69
C PHE A 335 -5.28 4.87 1.24
N PHE A 336 -6.17 3.98 0.82
CA PHE A 336 -6.65 3.94 -0.56
C PHE A 336 -8.05 3.30 -0.66
N SER A 337 -8.70 3.49 -1.79
CA SER A 337 -10.05 3.01 -2.05
C SER A 337 -10.05 1.92 -3.14
N VAL A 338 -10.74 0.82 -2.87
CA VAL A 338 -11.01 -0.26 -3.84
C VAL A 338 -12.50 -0.49 -3.89
N GLY A 339 -13.10 -0.28 -5.06
CA GLY A 339 -14.55 -0.32 -5.20
C GLY A 339 -15.22 0.72 -4.30
N SER A 340 -16.13 0.28 -3.43
CA SER A 340 -16.88 1.11 -2.47
C SER A 340 -16.30 1.10 -1.05
N SER A 341 -15.04 0.71 -0.91
CA SER A 341 -14.42 0.38 0.38
C SER A 341 -13.04 1.00 0.49
N ASP A 342 -12.68 1.38 1.71
CA ASP A 342 -11.40 2.02 2.03
C ASP A 342 -10.54 1.09 2.87
N PHE A 343 -9.26 1.05 2.51
CA PHE A 343 -8.27 0.13 3.07
C PHE A 343 -6.99 0.86 3.45
N VAL A 344 -6.25 0.22 4.34
CA VAL A 344 -4.87 0.58 4.66
C VAL A 344 -3.92 -0.59 4.43
N CYS A 345 -2.71 -0.24 3.96
CA CYS A 345 -1.57 -1.12 3.71
C CYS A 345 -0.28 -0.39 4.08
N THR A 346 0.86 -1.05 3.85
CA THR A 346 2.21 -0.47 3.95
C THR A 346 2.85 -0.40 2.57
N GLY A 347 3.72 0.58 2.36
CA GLY A 347 4.65 0.58 1.23
C GLY A 347 5.94 1.31 1.53
N THR A 348 6.90 1.20 0.62
CA THR A 348 8.28 1.66 0.81
C THR A 348 8.73 2.52 -0.38
N LEU A 349 9.34 3.68 -0.10
CA LEU A 349 9.97 4.52 -1.11
C LEU A 349 11.26 3.85 -1.61
N MET A 350 11.38 3.65 -2.92
CA MET A 350 12.45 2.86 -3.53
C MET A 350 13.42 3.73 -4.32
N ASN A 351 14.71 3.45 -4.19
CA ASN A 351 15.70 3.98 -5.12
C ASN A 351 15.65 3.20 -6.45
N ASP A 352 16.25 3.76 -7.49
CA ASP A 352 16.52 3.07 -8.76
C ASP A 352 18.02 3.02 -9.04
N VAL A 353 18.46 2.20 -10.00
CA VAL A 353 19.90 2.05 -10.28
C VAL A 353 20.54 3.35 -10.75
N GLY A 354 19.79 4.17 -11.48
CA GLY A 354 20.24 5.50 -11.90
C GLY A 354 20.32 6.51 -10.75
N THR A 355 19.79 6.17 -9.57
CA THR A 355 19.60 7.07 -8.43
C THR A 355 18.88 8.35 -8.86
N THR A 356 17.81 8.19 -9.66
CA THR A 356 17.15 9.36 -10.29
C THR A 356 16.34 10.20 -9.30
N GLN A 357 16.08 9.69 -8.09
CA GLN A 357 15.16 10.28 -7.09
C GLN A 357 13.73 10.41 -7.61
N THR A 358 13.36 9.59 -8.61
CA THR A 358 11.95 9.44 -8.97
C THR A 358 11.23 8.80 -7.77
N PRO A 359 10.08 9.33 -7.31
CA PRO A 359 9.37 8.84 -6.13
C PRO A 359 8.64 7.53 -6.42
N TRP A 360 9.43 6.49 -6.71
CA TRP A 360 9.01 5.11 -6.84
C TRP A 360 8.57 4.59 -5.48
N PHE A 361 7.36 4.03 -5.42
CA PHE A 361 6.78 3.53 -4.18
C PHE A 361 6.30 2.09 -4.41
N LEU A 362 6.92 1.15 -3.71
CA LEU A 362 6.65 -0.27 -3.82
C LEU A 362 5.64 -0.70 -2.77
N THR A 363 4.68 -1.51 -3.19
CA THR A 363 3.66 -2.14 -2.34
C THR A 363 3.20 -3.44 -2.99
N ALA A 364 2.12 -4.04 -2.51
CA ALA A 364 1.56 -5.28 -3.04
C ALA A 364 0.42 -5.07 -4.07
N ASN A 365 0.31 -5.96 -5.06
CA ASN A 365 -0.78 -6.02 -6.03
C ASN A 365 -2.13 -6.20 -5.34
N HIS A 366 -2.22 -7.09 -4.36
CA HIS A 366 -3.46 -7.27 -3.61
C HIS A 366 -3.85 -6.02 -2.79
N CYS A 367 -2.92 -5.09 -2.53
CA CYS A 367 -3.25 -3.75 -2.02
C CYS A 367 -3.79 -2.89 -3.16
N ILE A 368 -2.96 -2.55 -4.15
CA ILE A 368 -3.31 -1.68 -5.27
C ILE A 368 -2.96 -2.37 -6.59
N SER A 369 -3.95 -2.60 -7.44
CA SER A 369 -3.79 -3.22 -8.77
C SER A 369 -4.47 -2.44 -9.90
N THR A 370 -5.02 -1.25 -9.61
CA THR A 370 -5.72 -0.42 -10.59
C THR A 370 -5.34 1.05 -10.47
N GLU A 371 -5.36 1.74 -11.60
CA GLU A 371 -5.12 3.19 -11.67
C GLU A 371 -6.11 3.99 -10.80
N ALA A 372 -7.37 3.55 -10.72
CA ALA A 372 -8.38 4.20 -9.88
C ALA A 372 -8.01 4.13 -8.38
N SER A 373 -7.49 2.98 -7.93
CA SER A 373 -6.99 2.83 -6.56
C SER A 373 -5.72 3.65 -6.33
N ALA A 374 -4.78 3.66 -7.28
CA ALA A 374 -3.55 4.46 -7.19
C ALA A 374 -3.84 5.97 -7.07
N LYS A 375 -4.79 6.50 -7.84
CA LYS A 375 -5.24 7.91 -7.73
C LYS A 375 -5.88 8.27 -6.40
N SER A 376 -6.46 7.29 -5.70
CA SER A 376 -7.06 7.50 -4.39
C SER A 376 -6.05 7.49 -3.25
N LEU A 377 -4.80 7.06 -3.51
CA LEU A 377 -3.78 6.83 -2.49
C LEU A 377 -3.47 8.11 -1.69
N VAL A 378 -3.38 7.95 -0.37
CA VAL A 378 -2.72 8.89 0.54
C VAL A 378 -1.62 8.09 1.24
N VAL A 379 -0.38 8.56 1.16
CA VAL A 379 0.72 7.99 1.94
C VAL A 379 1.00 8.93 3.10
N THR A 380 0.95 8.43 4.33
CA THR A 380 1.32 9.17 5.54
C THR A 380 2.73 8.79 5.96
N TRP A 381 3.59 9.80 6.10
CA TRP A 381 5.00 9.70 6.46
C TRP A 381 5.23 10.09 7.92
N GLU A 382 6.38 9.71 8.48
CA GLU A 382 6.75 9.99 9.88
C GLU A 382 5.66 9.51 10.89
N PHE A 383 4.86 8.50 10.52
CA PHE A 383 3.81 7.95 11.39
C PHE A 383 4.39 6.86 12.30
N HIS A 384 5.35 7.25 13.15
CA HIS A 384 6.05 6.36 14.07
C HIS A 384 6.40 7.11 15.37
N THR A 385 6.65 6.39 16.45
CA THR A 385 7.12 6.98 17.71
C THR A 385 8.55 7.51 17.56
N ASN A 386 8.86 8.60 18.24
CA ASN A 386 10.22 9.18 18.25
C ASN A 386 11.17 8.49 19.25
N THR A 387 10.60 7.75 20.19
CA THR A 387 11.32 7.01 21.23
C THR A 387 10.57 5.72 21.49
N CYS A 388 11.28 4.64 21.80
CA CYS A 388 10.67 3.37 22.15
C CYS A 388 9.53 3.51 23.18
N ASN A 389 8.34 2.97 22.87
CA ASN A 389 7.11 3.05 23.66
C ASN A 389 6.65 4.50 23.94
N GLY A 390 7.03 5.43 23.07
CA GLY A 390 6.65 6.83 23.14
C GLY A 390 5.22 7.09 22.72
N THR A 391 4.82 8.36 22.74
CA THR A 391 3.53 8.77 22.18
C THR A 391 3.64 8.83 20.66
N PRO A 392 2.81 8.07 19.91
CA PRO A 392 2.80 8.18 18.46
C PRO A 392 2.26 9.55 18.03
N PRO A 393 2.70 10.07 16.88
CA PRO A 393 2.16 11.31 16.34
C PRO A 393 0.69 11.13 15.97
N ASP A 394 -0.04 12.22 15.95
CA ASP A 394 -1.39 12.23 15.37
C ASP A 394 -1.25 12.23 13.85
N TRP A 395 -1.81 11.23 13.16
CA TRP A 395 -1.69 11.09 11.71
C TRP A 395 -2.16 12.35 10.96
N ARG A 396 -3.07 13.15 11.56
CA ARG A 396 -3.50 14.43 11.01
C ARG A 396 -2.36 15.44 10.88
N PHE A 397 -1.37 15.37 11.76
CA PHE A 397 -0.22 16.27 11.72
C PHE A 397 1.00 15.64 11.06
N SER A 398 0.91 14.35 10.71
CA SER A 398 1.92 13.68 9.92
C SER A 398 1.94 14.20 8.48
N PRO A 399 3.12 14.35 7.88
CA PRO A 399 3.26 14.72 6.47
C PRO A 399 2.69 13.64 5.56
N PHE A 400 2.29 14.01 4.35
CA PHE A 400 1.65 13.07 3.44
C PHE A 400 1.90 13.41 1.97
N THR A 401 1.73 12.42 1.10
CA THR A 401 1.57 12.59 -0.34
C THR A 401 0.18 12.08 -0.75
N GLU A 402 -0.42 12.68 -1.77
CA GLU A 402 -1.74 12.28 -2.29
C GLU A 402 -1.64 12.00 -3.79
N GLY A 403 -2.25 10.90 -4.21
CA GLY A 403 -2.27 10.43 -5.58
C GLY A 403 -0.97 9.73 -5.99
N ALA A 404 -1.13 8.74 -6.86
CA ALA A 404 -0.04 8.10 -7.56
C ALA A 404 -0.50 7.63 -8.94
N THR A 405 0.46 7.49 -9.84
CA THR A 405 0.29 6.77 -11.11
C THR A 405 0.64 5.30 -10.89
N LEU A 406 -0.21 4.37 -11.35
CA LEU A 406 0.15 2.95 -11.42
C LEU A 406 1.15 2.75 -12.56
N ILE A 407 2.33 2.24 -12.23
CA ILE A 407 3.42 2.06 -13.19
C ILE A 407 3.42 0.64 -13.69
N ASP A 408 3.48 -0.31 -12.75
CA ASP A 408 3.45 -1.72 -13.04
C ASP A 408 2.94 -2.53 -11.85
N THR A 409 2.44 -3.73 -12.10
CA THR A 409 1.93 -4.61 -11.06
C THR A 409 1.95 -6.06 -11.52
N GLY A 410 2.42 -6.97 -10.65
CA GLY A 410 2.42 -8.40 -10.92
C GLY A 410 1.00 -8.90 -11.25
N ALA A 411 0.88 -9.84 -12.19
CA ALA A 411 -0.44 -10.34 -12.58
C ALA A 411 -1.13 -11.05 -11.40
N ALA A 412 -2.45 -10.90 -11.31
CA ALA A 412 -3.23 -11.54 -10.26
C ALA A 412 -3.06 -13.08 -10.32
N GLY A 413 -2.35 -13.65 -9.35
CA GLY A 413 -2.06 -15.08 -9.27
C GLY A 413 -0.73 -15.52 -9.90
N SER A 414 0.19 -14.62 -10.28
CA SER A 414 1.57 -14.97 -10.65
C SER A 414 2.62 -14.40 -9.68
N SER A 415 3.63 -15.25 -9.47
CA SER A 415 5.03 -15.01 -9.07
C SER A 415 5.34 -14.10 -7.87
N SER A 416 5.12 -12.78 -7.88
CA SER A 416 5.71 -11.90 -6.84
C SER A 416 4.78 -10.89 -6.15
N ASP A 417 3.52 -10.74 -6.57
CA ASP A 417 2.49 -9.84 -5.97
C ASP A 417 2.95 -8.39 -5.76
N PHE A 418 3.88 -7.87 -6.57
CA PHE A 418 4.34 -6.49 -6.42
C PHE A 418 3.40 -5.48 -7.10
N THR A 419 3.48 -4.23 -6.66
CA THR A 419 2.99 -3.05 -7.38
C THR A 419 4.01 -1.93 -7.25
N LEU A 420 4.42 -1.40 -8.39
CA LEU A 420 5.20 -0.18 -8.48
C LEU A 420 4.29 1.01 -8.78
N LEU A 421 4.35 2.02 -7.92
CA LEU A 421 3.68 3.30 -8.09
C LEU A 421 4.71 4.40 -8.30
N ARG A 422 4.31 5.48 -8.96
CA ARG A 422 5.01 6.76 -8.90
C ARG A 422 4.12 7.76 -8.19
N LEU A 423 4.56 8.25 -7.03
CA LEU A 423 3.81 9.26 -6.29
C LEU A 423 3.69 10.55 -7.10
N ASP A 424 2.52 11.19 -7.04
CA ASP A 424 2.27 12.40 -7.84
C ASP A 424 3.06 13.60 -7.31
N SER A 425 3.36 13.63 -6.01
CA SER A 425 4.24 14.60 -5.35
C SER A 425 5.46 13.91 -4.75
N ASP A 426 6.59 14.61 -4.77
CA ASP A 426 7.82 14.14 -4.14
C ASP A 426 7.72 14.33 -2.61
N PRO A 427 7.76 13.27 -1.79
CA PRO A 427 7.70 13.39 -0.34
C PRO A 427 8.87 14.19 0.23
N ALA A 428 10.03 14.22 -0.45
CA ALA A 428 11.19 15.02 -0.06
C ALA A 428 10.95 16.53 -0.10
N ASP A 429 9.81 16.99 -0.63
CA ASP A 429 9.44 18.40 -0.54
C ASP A 429 9.21 18.81 0.92
N ASP A 430 8.58 17.96 1.74
CA ASP A 430 8.12 18.32 3.09
C ASP A 430 8.74 17.48 4.23
N VAL A 431 9.27 16.29 3.93
CA VAL A 431 9.92 15.40 4.93
C VAL A 431 11.31 14.96 4.51
N ASP A 432 12.12 14.60 5.51
CA ASP A 432 13.34 13.87 5.24
C ASP A 432 12.92 12.47 4.80
N VAL A 433 13.42 12.02 3.65
CA VAL A 433 13.09 10.70 3.10
C VAL A 433 14.34 9.90 2.81
N THR A 434 14.19 8.58 2.85
CA THR A 434 15.17 7.65 2.30
C THR A 434 14.51 6.91 1.14
N PHE A 435 15.16 6.92 -0.01
CA PHE A 435 14.82 5.98 -1.08
C PHE A 435 15.63 4.71 -0.80
N MET A 436 14.94 3.62 -0.45
CA MET A 436 15.59 2.37 -0.04
C MET A 436 16.30 1.72 -1.22
N GLY A 437 17.51 1.24 -0.92
CA GLY A 437 18.23 0.34 -1.79
C GLY A 437 17.54 -1.01 -1.88
N PHE A 438 17.92 -1.78 -2.89
CA PHE A 438 17.39 -3.11 -3.13
C PHE A 438 18.51 -4.00 -3.66
N THR A 439 18.27 -5.30 -3.63
CA THR A 439 19.12 -6.29 -4.30
C THR A 439 18.29 -7.44 -4.86
N THR A 440 18.68 -7.98 -6.01
CA THR A 440 18.11 -9.23 -6.57
C THR A 440 18.88 -10.47 -6.12
N LYS A 441 19.93 -10.31 -5.31
CA LYS A 441 20.67 -11.42 -4.71
C LYS A 441 19.74 -12.23 -3.80
N SER A 442 19.83 -13.55 -3.86
CA SER A 442 19.16 -14.42 -2.89
C SER A 442 19.63 -14.13 -1.46
N ILE A 443 18.71 -14.24 -0.51
CA ILE A 443 19.04 -14.24 0.92
C ILE A 443 19.72 -15.55 1.30
N SER A 444 20.37 -15.60 2.47
CA SER A 444 20.87 -16.86 3.06
C SER A 444 19.89 -17.46 4.06
N ALA A 445 19.99 -18.77 4.30
CA ALA A 445 19.13 -19.47 5.28
C ALA A 445 19.34 -19.03 6.74
N THR A 446 20.40 -18.27 7.03
CA THR A 446 20.74 -17.78 8.37
C THR A 446 20.72 -16.26 8.47
N GLU A 447 20.21 -15.57 7.44
CA GLU A 447 20.20 -14.11 7.38
C GLU A 447 19.19 -13.54 8.38
N ASP A 448 19.59 -12.53 9.15
CA ASP A 448 18.66 -11.75 9.97
C ASP A 448 17.81 -10.85 9.07
N LEU A 449 16.48 -11.00 9.15
CA LEU A 449 15.54 -10.24 8.34
C LEU A 449 14.79 -9.20 9.18
N LEU A 450 14.52 -8.05 8.59
CA LEU A 450 13.78 -6.95 9.23
C LEU A 450 12.59 -6.53 8.37
N VAL A 451 11.45 -6.28 9.02
CA VAL A 451 10.26 -5.73 8.39
C VAL A 451 9.77 -4.53 9.19
N LEU A 452 9.57 -3.41 8.50
CA LEU A 452 8.91 -2.23 9.03
C LEU A 452 7.52 -2.10 8.42
N HIS A 453 6.48 -2.04 9.27
CA HIS A 453 5.09 -2.15 8.81
C HIS A 453 4.08 -1.41 9.68
N HIS A 454 2.88 -1.18 9.11
CA HIS A 454 1.75 -0.54 9.76
C HIS A 454 0.61 -1.55 10.04
N PRO A 455 0.75 -2.44 11.03
CA PRO A 455 -0.25 -3.44 11.33
C PRO A 455 -1.53 -2.76 11.84
N GLN A 456 -2.67 -3.26 11.40
CA GLN A 456 -4.02 -2.70 11.62
C GLN A 456 -4.20 -1.25 11.14
N GLY A 457 -3.25 -0.70 10.38
CA GLY A 457 -3.22 0.74 10.05
C GLY A 457 -2.75 1.62 11.20
N GLU A 458 -2.01 1.05 12.17
CA GLU A 458 -1.40 1.80 13.25
C GLU A 458 -0.09 2.46 12.83
N TYR A 459 0.54 3.16 13.77
CA TYR A 459 1.88 3.72 13.62
C TYR A 459 2.93 2.61 13.48
N LEU A 460 4.08 2.96 12.89
CA LEU A 460 5.09 2.03 12.38
C LEU A 460 5.64 1.10 13.47
N ARG A 461 5.73 -0.18 13.11
CA ARG A 461 6.21 -1.29 13.92
C ARG A 461 7.40 -1.96 13.26
N ALA A 462 8.20 -2.66 14.06
CA ALA A 462 9.27 -3.52 13.58
C ALA A 462 8.98 -4.99 13.91
N SER A 463 9.46 -5.87 13.05
CA SER A 463 9.41 -7.32 13.21
C SER A 463 10.72 -7.94 12.72
N GLN A 464 11.36 -8.73 13.57
CA GLN A 464 12.52 -9.54 13.20
C GLN A 464 12.07 -10.90 12.67
N GLY A 465 12.46 -11.19 11.44
CA GLY A 465 12.11 -12.42 10.75
C GLY A 465 13.28 -13.39 10.66
N ILE A 466 12.97 -14.68 10.62
CA ILE A 466 13.91 -15.74 10.26
C ILE A 466 13.48 -16.40 8.94
N PRO A 467 14.40 -16.65 8.00
CA PRO A 467 14.10 -17.40 6.79
C PRO A 467 13.67 -18.83 7.13
N LEU A 468 12.58 -19.30 6.54
CA LEU A 468 12.11 -20.69 6.65
C LEU A 468 12.34 -21.50 5.38
N GLY A 469 12.47 -20.82 4.24
CA GLY A 469 12.65 -21.43 2.93
C GLY A 469 12.09 -20.57 1.81
N GLU A 470 12.11 -21.13 0.61
CA GLU A 470 11.41 -20.61 -0.54
C GLU A 470 10.07 -21.31 -0.68
N SER A 471 9.01 -20.58 -1.01
CA SER A 471 7.66 -21.11 -1.00
C SER A 471 6.89 -20.72 -2.24
N ASP A 472 5.97 -21.60 -2.63
CA ASP A 472 4.87 -21.27 -3.54
C ASP A 472 3.88 -20.28 -2.86
N PRO A 473 2.93 -19.66 -3.60
CA PRO A 473 1.97 -18.70 -3.02
C PRO A 473 0.98 -19.33 -2.03
N SER A 474 0.91 -20.67 -1.94
CA SER A 474 0.08 -21.35 -0.94
C SER A 474 0.74 -21.42 0.44
N GLY A 475 2.08 -21.33 0.49
CA GLY A 475 2.84 -21.49 1.72
C GLY A 475 3.03 -22.94 2.16
N THR A 476 2.58 -23.92 1.37
CA THR A 476 2.53 -25.33 1.77
C THR A 476 3.63 -26.17 1.12
N ASP A 477 4.22 -25.68 0.04
CA ASP A 477 5.36 -26.28 -0.64
C ASP A 477 6.58 -25.40 -0.37
N ILE A 478 7.50 -25.88 0.46
CA ILE A 478 8.66 -25.13 0.96
C ILE A 478 9.92 -25.90 0.59
N GLU A 479 10.85 -25.22 -0.07
CA GLU A 479 12.18 -25.73 -0.38
C GLU A 479 13.25 -24.96 0.40
N PRO A 480 14.41 -25.58 0.68
CA PRO A 480 15.55 -24.86 1.23
C PRO A 480 15.94 -23.67 0.34
N ILE A 481 16.37 -22.59 0.97
CA ILE A 481 16.98 -21.48 0.23
C ILE A 481 18.27 -22.02 -0.38
N GLY A 482 18.35 -22.02 -1.72
CA GLY A 482 19.47 -22.62 -2.44
C GLY A 482 20.78 -22.00 -2.00
N ASP A 483 21.67 -22.81 -1.41
CA ASP A 483 23.07 -22.44 -1.28
C ASP A 483 23.61 -22.33 -2.71
N SER A 484 24.17 -21.19 -3.06
CA SER A 484 24.79 -20.98 -4.37
C SER A 484 26.07 -21.80 -4.58
N ASP A 485 26.33 -22.79 -3.73
CA ASP A 485 27.50 -23.66 -3.74
C ASP A 485 27.05 -25.08 -3.32
N ASP A 486 26.85 -25.96 -4.31
CA ASP A 486 26.97 -27.43 -4.27
C ASP A 486 25.83 -28.19 -5.02
N ASP A 487 26.28 -29.11 -5.87
CA ASP A 487 25.58 -30.27 -6.47
C ASP A 487 24.89 -30.15 -7.84
N ASP A 488 25.66 -29.70 -8.84
CA ASP A 488 25.71 -30.41 -10.14
C ASP A 488 26.56 -31.69 -9.98
N ASP A 489 26.13 -32.63 -9.12
CA ASP A 489 26.69 -33.98 -9.11
C ASP A 489 25.87 -34.82 -10.09
N ASP A 490 26.48 -35.00 -11.27
CA ASP A 490 26.07 -35.91 -12.33
C ASP A 490 25.45 -37.19 -11.77
N ALA A 491 24.12 -37.31 -11.88
CA ALA A 491 23.42 -38.58 -11.79
C ALA A 491 23.82 -39.44 -13.00
N VAL A 492 25.02 -40.01 -12.96
CA VAL A 492 25.40 -41.11 -13.85
C VAL A 492 24.54 -42.29 -13.45
N SER A 493 23.47 -42.47 -14.23
CA SER A 493 22.64 -43.66 -14.23
C SER A 493 23.52 -44.90 -14.31
N VAL A 494 23.48 -45.73 -13.28
CA VAL A 494 23.93 -47.12 -13.33
C VAL A 494 22.95 -47.88 -14.24
N GLY A 495 23.15 -47.75 -15.55
CA GLY A 495 22.56 -48.59 -16.56
C GLY A 495 23.39 -49.86 -16.68
N GLY A 496 22.86 -50.96 -16.15
CA GLY A 496 23.38 -52.29 -16.45
C GLY A 496 23.08 -52.61 -17.91
N ASP A 497 24.13 -52.85 -18.68
CA ASP A 497 24.03 -53.58 -19.94
C ASP A 497 24.69 -54.96 -19.70
N ASP A 498 23.83 -55.96 -19.62
CA ASP A 498 24.15 -57.34 -19.93
C ASP A 498 24.55 -57.42 -21.41
N ASP A 499 25.74 -57.90 -21.72
CA ASP A 499 25.98 -58.69 -22.93
C ASP A 499 27.16 -59.65 -22.68
N ASP A 500 26.80 -60.94 -22.65
CA ASP A 500 27.67 -62.10 -22.77
C ASP A 500 28.45 -62.06 -24.10
N ASP A 501 29.75 -62.37 -24.08
CA ASP A 501 30.35 -63.45 -24.89
C ASP A 501 31.89 -63.48 -24.80
N ASP A 502 32.35 -64.49 -24.06
CA ASP A 502 33.29 -65.53 -24.50
C ASP A 502 34.79 -65.26 -24.80
N ALA A 503 35.56 -66.32 -24.54
CA ALA A 503 36.94 -66.61 -24.91
C ALA A 503 38.09 -66.01 -24.08
N GLY A 504 38.56 -66.82 -23.13
CA GLY A 504 39.76 -66.56 -22.35
C GLY A 504 41.09 -66.75 -23.08
N CYS A 505 42.15 -66.23 -22.46
CA CYS A 505 43.49 -66.81 -22.43
C CYS A 505 44.27 -66.12 -21.31
N GLY A 506 44.71 -66.91 -20.34
CA GLY A 506 45.56 -66.44 -19.25
C GLY A 506 47.01 -66.23 -19.67
N CYS A 507 47.72 -65.49 -18.84
CA CYS A 507 49.14 -65.70 -18.52
C CYS A 507 49.37 -65.10 -17.13
N GLY A 508 49.83 -65.94 -16.20
CA GLY A 508 50.45 -65.48 -14.97
C GLY A 508 51.97 -65.48 -15.09
N ALA A 509 52.59 -64.86 -14.08
CA ALA A 509 54.02 -64.66 -13.81
C ALA A 509 54.66 -63.40 -14.44
#